data_AF-A0A177EBY9-F1
#
_entry.id   AF-A0A177EBY9-F1
#
_cell.length_a   1.000
_cell.length_b   1.000
_cell.length_c   1.000
_cell.angle_alpha   90.00
_cell.angle_beta   90.00
_cell.angle_gamma   90.00
#
_symmetry.space_group_name_H-M   'P 1'
#
loop_
_entity.id
_entity.type
_entity.pdbx_description
1 polymer ?
#
loop_
_entity_poly.entity_id
_entity_poly.type
_entity_poly.pdbx_seq_one_letter_code
_entity_poly.pdbx_strand_id
1 'polypeptide(L)'
;MGLEVFRMGYLALKDMFWFGVVASLFGNRLSGNEIQTLHSFLGHSDYTDRTIGFFEKHSLGRMETERFGSDNLIAKHQTNLIKIKIGAADLEDIPEKIEPGIAFSWLLLLGSTRNKPSTTPKELVARITKLLLAFSEVHVNRLAVTMFRIPQEDLPATAQTIPLSIRTDLWLGRVSPGFLVWFCESVDLSACSEGIGVRLFNCETKSIACMENLGIQNLLGLYLSGLHNLERFDYLLPGEGHSKNKLILKGVFDGLQVSIDVAATIVESAWKEVSMDMKVLQSICRAAGKGMLVAELIFLSVTDVHSLCFYTDSQQSVRAEILVIEDHTKTDLLSKAFFDSAMEWIYTKTENVQDVYILTKDKQTEHALEACLAADALIYIARMPGLKYLVVNDCPVQLHPKPHQPEEGWCYQDMALTPDHKPASDDK
;
A
#
# COMPACT_ATOMS: atom_id res chain seq x y z
N MET A 1 2.35 -0.64 -30.45
CA MET A 1 1.87 0.31 -29.42
C MET A 1 0.63 -0.14 -28.66
N GLY A 2 -0.33 -0.89 -29.23
CA GLY A 2 -1.46 -1.46 -28.46
C GLY A 2 -1.04 -2.47 -27.37
N LEU A 3 0.07 -3.19 -27.57
CA LEU A 3 0.61 -4.16 -26.61
C LEU A 3 1.15 -3.53 -25.32
N GLU A 4 1.69 -2.30 -25.35
CA GLU A 4 2.20 -1.63 -24.15
C GLU A 4 1.07 -1.13 -23.25
N VAL A 5 -0.02 -0.63 -23.82
CA VAL A 5 -1.20 -0.22 -23.04
C VAL A 5 -1.87 -1.45 -22.37
N PHE A 6 -1.90 -2.59 -23.06
CA PHE A 6 -2.40 -3.86 -22.51
C PHE A 6 -1.45 -4.43 -21.44
N ARG A 7 -0.13 -4.43 -21.67
CA ARG A 7 0.89 -4.86 -20.70
C ARG A 7 0.92 -3.96 -19.46
N MET A 8 0.69 -2.66 -19.62
CA MET A 8 0.66 -1.69 -18.52
C MET A 8 -0.66 -1.72 -17.75
N GLY A 9 -1.80 -2.03 -18.38
CA GLY A 9 -3.05 -2.34 -17.68
C GLY A 9 -2.95 -3.66 -16.92
N TYR A 10 -2.27 -4.66 -17.51
CA TYR A 10 -1.97 -5.94 -16.89
C TYR A 10 -1.02 -5.82 -15.69
N LEU A 11 -0.04 -4.91 -15.67
CA LEU A 11 0.82 -4.70 -14.51
C LEU A 11 0.09 -4.08 -13.31
N ALA A 12 -0.76 -3.07 -13.55
CA ALA A 12 -1.62 -2.52 -12.49
C ALA A 12 -2.63 -3.57 -11.99
N LEU A 13 -3.16 -4.41 -12.87
CA LEU A 13 -3.99 -5.56 -12.51
C LEU A 13 -3.17 -6.69 -11.86
N LYS A 14 -1.88 -6.87 -12.17
CA LYS A 14 -1.00 -7.90 -11.61
C LYS A 14 -0.55 -7.54 -10.20
N ASP A 15 -0.34 -6.26 -9.91
CA ASP A 15 -0.18 -5.80 -8.53
C ASP A 15 -1.48 -6.03 -7.75
N MET A 16 -2.65 -5.75 -8.34
CA MET A 16 -3.96 -6.14 -7.78
C MET A 16 -4.15 -7.66 -7.67
N PHE A 17 -3.58 -8.45 -8.58
CA PHE A 17 -3.64 -9.92 -8.59
C PHE A 17 -2.70 -10.53 -7.55
N TRP A 18 -1.54 -9.92 -7.29
CA TRP A 18 -0.64 -10.30 -6.21
C TRP A 18 -1.26 -10.01 -4.85
N PHE A 19 -1.97 -8.88 -4.72
CA PHE A 19 -2.87 -8.68 -3.58
C PHE A 19 -3.97 -9.75 -3.53
N GLY A 20 -4.44 -10.23 -4.68
CA GLY A 20 -5.35 -11.38 -4.79
C GLY A 20 -4.75 -12.72 -4.36
N VAL A 21 -3.45 -12.97 -4.55
CA VAL A 21 -2.77 -14.21 -4.12
C VAL A 21 -2.49 -14.20 -2.62
N VAL A 22 -2.01 -13.08 -2.07
CA VAL A 22 -1.90 -12.91 -0.61
C VAL A 22 -3.30 -12.94 0.00
N ALA A 23 -4.27 -12.24 -0.58
CA ALA A 23 -5.67 -12.34 -0.16
C ALA A 23 -6.29 -13.72 -0.45
N SER A 24 -5.78 -14.58 -1.33
CA SER A 24 -6.30 -15.95 -1.49
C SER A 24 -5.68 -16.92 -0.49
N LEU A 25 -4.41 -16.69 -0.11
CA LEU A 25 -3.75 -17.40 0.99
C LEU A 25 -4.39 -17.09 2.35
N PHE A 26 -5.00 -15.90 2.51
CA PHE A 26 -5.59 -15.46 3.79
C PHE A 26 -7.10 -15.15 3.75
N GLY A 27 -7.78 -15.18 2.59
CA GLY A 27 -9.10 -14.55 2.39
C GLY A 27 -10.33 -15.44 2.36
N ASN A 28 -10.25 -16.70 2.81
CA ASN A 28 -11.46 -17.50 3.02
C ASN A 28 -12.25 -17.13 4.31
N ARG A 29 -12.06 -15.93 4.88
CA ARG A 29 -12.71 -15.51 6.14
C ARG A 29 -13.41 -14.14 6.16
N LEU A 30 -13.53 -13.40 5.04
CA LEU A 30 -14.15 -12.06 5.04
C LEU A 30 -15.34 -11.84 4.07
N SER A 31 -16.02 -12.88 3.60
CA SER A 31 -17.29 -12.72 2.85
C SER A 31 -18.50 -13.39 3.52
N GLY A 32 -18.55 -13.34 4.86
CA GLY A 32 -19.71 -13.79 5.62
C GLY A 32 -20.76 -12.68 5.74
N ASN A 33 -21.91 -12.89 5.10
CA ASN A 33 -23.15 -12.10 5.15
C ASN A 33 -23.23 -10.88 4.22
N GLU A 34 -23.11 -11.11 2.91
CA GLU A 34 -23.85 -10.28 1.96
C GLU A 34 -25.33 -10.67 2.09
N ILE A 35 -26.03 -10.02 3.02
CA ILE A 35 -27.49 -10.02 3.05
C ILE A 35 -27.92 -9.53 1.66
N GLN A 36 -28.68 -10.35 0.93
CA GLN A 36 -29.39 -9.91 -0.27
C GLN A 36 -30.26 -8.72 0.13
N THR A 37 -29.69 -7.53 0.02
CA THR A 37 -30.39 -6.29 0.30
C THR A 37 -31.42 -6.19 -0.81
N LEU A 38 -32.69 -6.15 -0.41
CA LEU A 38 -33.79 -5.88 -1.31
C LEU A 38 -33.39 -4.66 -2.15
N HIS A 39 -33.34 -4.81 -3.47
CA HIS A 39 -32.96 -3.71 -4.35
C HIS A 39 -33.90 -2.53 -4.06
N SER A 40 -33.35 -1.50 -3.42
CA SER A 40 -34.08 -0.25 -3.21
C SER A 40 -33.84 0.63 -4.43
N PHE A 41 -34.91 1.17 -4.96
CA PHE A 41 -34.88 2.08 -6.10
C PHE A 41 -35.15 3.50 -5.61
N LEU A 42 -34.46 4.46 -6.22
CA LEU A 42 -34.73 5.88 -6.00
C LEU A 42 -36.04 6.24 -6.72
N GLY A 43 -36.85 7.09 -6.10
CA GLY A 43 -38.02 7.67 -6.76
C GLY A 43 -37.57 8.51 -7.95
N HIS A 44 -38.42 8.58 -8.98
CA HIS A 44 -38.15 9.43 -10.14
C HIS A 44 -38.13 10.91 -9.73
N SER A 45 -37.11 11.64 -10.18
CA SER A 45 -36.94 13.08 -9.96
C SER A 45 -36.53 13.79 -11.25
N ASP A 46 -36.44 15.11 -11.21
CA ASP A 46 -35.99 15.94 -12.34
C ASP A 46 -34.56 15.63 -12.81
N TYR A 47 -33.78 14.87 -12.02
CA TYR A 47 -32.40 14.47 -12.33
C TYR A 47 -32.29 13.05 -12.88
N THR A 48 -33.34 12.24 -12.80
CA THR A 48 -33.27 10.79 -13.06
C THR A 48 -32.90 10.51 -14.51
N ASP A 49 -33.66 11.06 -15.46
CA ASP A 49 -33.45 10.80 -16.88
C ASP A 49 -32.11 11.37 -17.39
N ARG A 50 -31.69 12.53 -16.86
CA ARG A 50 -30.39 13.14 -17.20
C ARG A 50 -29.23 12.30 -16.68
N THR A 51 -29.36 11.77 -15.47
CA THR A 51 -28.37 10.86 -14.88
C THR A 51 -28.26 9.60 -15.72
N ILE A 52 -29.38 8.93 -16.03
CA ILE A 52 -29.40 7.73 -16.87
C ILE A 52 -28.75 8.02 -18.23
N GLY A 53 -29.19 9.09 -18.91
CA GLY A 53 -28.68 9.45 -20.22
C GLY A 53 -27.18 9.76 -20.23
N PHE A 54 -26.67 10.44 -19.20
CA PHE A 54 -25.23 10.71 -19.06
C PHE A 54 -24.42 9.41 -18.98
N PHE A 55 -24.82 8.48 -18.10
CA PHE A 55 -24.09 7.23 -17.92
C PHE A 55 -24.23 6.28 -19.12
N GLU A 56 -25.39 6.21 -19.76
CA GLU A 56 -25.58 5.42 -21.00
C GLU A 56 -24.69 5.92 -22.14
N LYS A 57 -24.51 7.25 -22.24
CA LYS A 57 -23.70 7.87 -23.29
C LYS A 57 -22.19 7.80 -23.03
N HIS A 58 -21.76 8.03 -21.79
CA HIS A 58 -20.35 8.35 -21.48
C HIS A 58 -19.63 7.33 -20.59
N SER A 59 -20.33 6.33 -20.08
CA SER A 59 -19.73 5.32 -19.20
C SER A 59 -19.56 3.95 -19.89
N LEU A 60 -18.53 3.22 -19.47
CA LEU A 60 -18.39 1.80 -19.73
C LEU A 60 -18.86 1.06 -18.48
N GLY A 61 -20.00 0.41 -18.60
CA GLY A 61 -20.80 -0.10 -17.49
C GLY A 61 -22.21 0.45 -17.63
N ARG A 62 -23.23 -0.36 -17.36
CA ARG A 62 -24.61 0.11 -17.36
C ARG A 62 -25.00 0.39 -15.93
N MET A 63 -25.64 1.54 -15.69
CA MET A 63 -26.33 1.73 -14.43
C MET A 63 -27.44 0.70 -14.28
N GLU A 64 -27.53 0.14 -13.08
CA GLU A 64 -28.64 -0.70 -12.67
C GLU A 64 -29.90 0.17 -12.59
N THR A 65 -30.86 -0.14 -13.45
CA THR A 65 -32.14 0.54 -13.58
C THR A 65 -33.25 -0.50 -13.67
N GLU A 66 -34.43 -0.18 -13.15
CA GLU A 66 -35.63 -1.00 -13.29
C GLU A 66 -36.75 -0.15 -13.85
N ARG A 67 -37.55 -0.74 -14.74
CA ARG A 67 -38.71 -0.06 -15.31
C ARG A 67 -39.94 -0.39 -14.48
N PHE A 68 -40.55 0.64 -13.89
CA PHE A 68 -41.80 0.52 -13.14
C PHE A 68 -42.90 1.29 -13.87
N GLY A 69 -43.69 0.59 -14.69
CA GLY A 69 -44.67 1.22 -15.57
C GLY A 69 -44.02 2.04 -16.70
N SER A 70 -44.30 3.34 -16.75
CA SER A 70 -43.68 4.27 -17.70
C SER A 70 -42.29 4.71 -17.29
N ASP A 71 -41.95 4.59 -16.01
CA ASP A 71 -40.82 5.29 -15.42
C ASP A 71 -39.61 4.35 -15.31
N ASN A 72 -38.42 4.90 -15.55
CA ASN A 72 -37.16 4.20 -15.30
C ASN A 72 -36.63 4.68 -13.95
N LEU A 73 -36.51 3.77 -13.00
CA LEU A 73 -35.99 4.04 -11.66
C LEU A 73 -34.54 3.59 -11.57
N ILE A 74 -33.73 4.37 -10.86
CA ILE A 74 -32.31 4.06 -10.63
C ILE A 74 -32.21 3.19 -9.37
N ALA A 75 -31.49 2.08 -9.46
CA ALA A 75 -31.14 1.32 -8.25
C ALA A 75 -30.27 2.19 -7.34
N LYS A 76 -30.62 2.29 -6.06
CA LYS A 76 -29.91 3.12 -5.10
C LYS A 76 -28.45 2.71 -4.95
N HIS A 77 -28.18 1.41 -5.01
CA HIS A 77 -26.84 0.83 -4.89
C HIS A 77 -26.38 0.30 -6.25
N GLN A 78 -25.29 0.84 -6.76
CA GLN A 78 -24.69 0.46 -8.04
C GLN A 78 -23.49 -0.45 -7.74
N THR A 79 -23.66 -1.77 -7.90
CA THR A 79 -22.64 -2.76 -7.50
C THR A 79 -21.53 -2.90 -8.53
N ASN A 80 -21.86 -2.64 -9.79
CA ASN A 80 -20.96 -2.74 -10.92
C ASN A 80 -19.88 -1.65 -10.93
N LEU A 81 -18.71 -1.97 -11.47
CA LEU A 81 -17.68 -0.98 -11.77
C LEU A 81 -18.14 -0.10 -12.93
N ILE A 82 -18.32 1.20 -12.66
CA ILE A 82 -18.66 2.19 -13.68
C ILE A 82 -17.40 2.97 -14.06
N LYS A 83 -17.08 3.01 -15.36
CA LYS A 83 -15.90 3.73 -15.87
C LYS A 83 -16.33 4.91 -16.74
N ILE A 84 -15.95 6.12 -16.40
CA ILE A 84 -16.27 7.33 -17.17
C ILE A 84 -15.01 7.81 -17.89
N LYS A 85 -15.08 7.95 -19.21
CA LYS A 85 -14.00 8.53 -20.02
C LYS A 85 -14.23 10.03 -20.18
N ILE A 86 -13.58 10.84 -19.35
CA ILE A 86 -13.81 12.30 -19.32
C ILE A 86 -13.50 12.95 -20.67
N GLY A 87 -12.47 12.49 -21.38
CA GLY A 87 -12.14 13.00 -22.72
C GLY A 87 -13.17 12.66 -23.80
N ALA A 88 -14.17 11.82 -23.52
CA ALA A 88 -15.26 11.52 -24.44
C ALA A 88 -16.54 12.30 -24.16
N ALA A 89 -16.70 12.85 -22.94
CA ALA A 89 -17.86 13.63 -22.55
C ALA A 89 -17.70 15.09 -22.92
N ASP A 90 -18.66 15.68 -23.61
CA ASP A 90 -18.70 17.12 -23.79
C ASP A 90 -19.09 17.81 -22.48
N LEU A 91 -18.64 19.05 -22.30
CA LEU A 91 -18.87 19.76 -21.03
C LEU A 91 -20.37 19.92 -20.73
N GLU A 92 -21.18 20.15 -21.77
CA GLU A 92 -22.64 20.30 -21.64
C GLU A 92 -23.37 18.98 -21.37
N ASP A 93 -22.77 17.84 -21.72
CA ASP A 93 -23.37 16.54 -21.43
C ASP A 93 -23.23 16.14 -19.96
N ILE A 94 -22.24 16.71 -19.25
CA ILE A 94 -22.07 16.46 -17.82
C ILE A 94 -23.17 17.23 -17.08
N PRO A 95 -24.09 16.56 -16.38
CA PRO A 95 -25.17 17.23 -15.68
C PRO A 95 -24.63 18.04 -14.50
N GLU A 96 -25.37 19.06 -14.07
CA GLU A 96 -25.01 19.86 -12.88
C GLU A 96 -25.07 19.02 -11.60
N LYS A 97 -25.96 18.05 -11.55
CA LYS A 97 -26.15 17.10 -10.46
C LYS A 97 -26.40 15.70 -11.01
N ILE A 98 -25.83 14.71 -10.34
CA ILE A 98 -26.24 13.32 -10.46
C ILE A 98 -27.36 13.07 -9.46
N GLU A 99 -28.30 12.17 -9.78
CA GLU A 99 -29.43 11.82 -8.90
C GLU A 99 -28.95 11.62 -7.45
N PRO A 100 -29.43 12.44 -6.49
CA PRO A 100 -28.99 12.37 -5.12
C PRO A 100 -29.29 11.03 -4.46
N GLY A 101 -28.42 10.59 -3.57
CA GLY A 101 -28.60 9.35 -2.82
C GLY A 101 -28.21 8.06 -3.56
N ILE A 102 -27.71 8.14 -4.80
CA ILE A 102 -27.00 7.02 -5.42
C ILE A 102 -25.75 6.68 -4.60
N ALA A 103 -25.50 5.39 -4.42
CA ALA A 103 -24.28 4.85 -3.85
C ALA A 103 -23.56 3.96 -4.87
N PHE A 104 -22.37 4.37 -5.30
CA PHE A 104 -21.51 3.60 -6.20
C PHE A 104 -20.56 2.70 -5.41
N SER A 105 -20.55 1.39 -5.69
CA SER A 105 -19.55 0.47 -5.15
C SER A 105 -18.15 0.80 -5.67
N TRP A 106 -18.04 1.14 -6.96
CA TRP A 106 -16.76 1.49 -7.58
C TRP A 106 -16.95 2.39 -8.79
N LEU A 107 -16.32 3.56 -8.75
CA LEU A 107 -16.27 4.52 -9.84
C LEU A 107 -14.83 4.75 -10.32
N LEU A 108 -14.61 4.68 -11.63
CA LEU A 108 -13.32 4.92 -12.27
C LEU A 108 -13.41 6.07 -13.27
N LEU A 109 -12.73 7.17 -12.99
CA LEU A 109 -12.60 8.35 -13.83
C LEU A 109 -11.31 8.27 -14.64
N LEU A 110 -11.45 8.19 -15.96
CA LEU A 110 -10.36 8.09 -16.92
C LEU A 110 -10.19 9.43 -17.63
N GLY A 111 -8.99 9.99 -17.51
CA GLY A 111 -8.57 11.14 -18.31
C GLY A 111 -8.41 10.78 -19.80
N SER A 112 -7.68 11.62 -20.54
CA SER A 112 -7.46 11.38 -21.96
C SER A 112 -6.34 10.35 -22.19
N THR A 113 -6.67 9.23 -22.83
CA THR A 113 -5.67 8.43 -23.54
C THR A 113 -5.28 9.20 -24.81
N ARG A 114 -3.99 9.30 -25.11
CA ARG A 114 -3.33 10.07 -26.22
C ARG A 114 -3.96 10.08 -27.63
N ASN A 115 -5.09 9.40 -27.84
CA ASN A 115 -5.70 9.09 -29.13
C ASN A 115 -6.82 10.05 -29.57
N LYS A 116 -7.20 11.05 -28.76
CA LYS A 116 -8.14 12.11 -29.19
C LYS A 116 -7.43 13.47 -29.24
N PRO A 117 -7.06 13.95 -30.43
CA PRO A 117 -6.30 15.19 -30.60
C PRO A 117 -7.10 16.47 -30.30
N SER A 118 -8.41 16.38 -30.02
CA SER A 118 -9.28 17.56 -29.96
C SER A 118 -9.48 18.16 -28.57
N THR A 119 -9.23 17.44 -27.48
CA THR A 119 -9.50 17.97 -26.13
C THR A 119 -8.29 18.66 -25.57
N THR A 120 -8.41 19.97 -25.31
CA THR A 120 -7.34 20.73 -24.65
C THR A 120 -7.22 20.33 -23.18
N PRO A 121 -6.05 20.47 -22.55
CA PRO A 121 -5.90 20.18 -21.12
C PRO A 121 -6.88 21.00 -20.25
N LYS A 122 -7.10 22.27 -20.58
CA LYS A 122 -8.06 23.15 -19.89
C LYS A 122 -9.51 22.64 -19.97
N GLU A 123 -9.95 22.18 -21.13
CA GLU A 123 -11.27 21.55 -21.27
C GLU A 123 -11.38 20.27 -20.44
N LEU A 124 -10.31 19.47 -20.40
CA LEU A 124 -10.28 18.25 -19.59
C LEU A 124 -10.42 18.58 -18.10
N VAL A 125 -9.74 19.62 -17.60
CA VAL A 125 -9.88 20.09 -16.22
C VAL A 125 -11.30 20.59 -15.96
N ALA A 126 -11.89 21.37 -16.86
CA ALA A 126 -13.25 21.86 -16.70
C ALA A 126 -14.27 20.71 -16.60
N ARG A 127 -14.10 19.69 -17.44
CA ARG A 127 -14.96 18.49 -17.45
C ARG A 127 -14.84 17.68 -16.15
N ILE A 128 -13.61 17.38 -15.68
CA ILE A 128 -13.44 16.64 -14.41
C ILE A 128 -13.95 17.46 -13.23
N THR A 129 -13.71 18.77 -13.20
CA THR A 129 -14.23 19.67 -12.16
C THR A 129 -15.76 19.62 -12.10
N LYS A 130 -16.43 19.81 -13.24
CA LYS A 130 -17.90 19.76 -13.33
C LYS A 130 -18.43 18.40 -12.89
N LEU A 131 -17.77 17.31 -13.29
CA LEU A 131 -18.18 15.96 -12.90
C LEU A 131 -18.00 15.69 -11.40
N LEU A 132 -16.88 16.10 -10.80
CA LEU A 132 -16.67 15.95 -9.36
C LEU A 132 -17.69 16.76 -8.57
N LEU A 133 -18.04 17.97 -9.02
CA LEU A 133 -19.12 18.78 -8.44
C LEU A 133 -20.48 18.07 -8.53
N ALA A 134 -20.78 17.46 -9.69
CA ALA A 134 -22.00 16.69 -9.87
C ALA A 134 -22.10 15.45 -8.94
N PHE A 135 -20.96 14.97 -8.43
CA PHE A 135 -20.86 13.89 -7.45
C PHE A 135 -20.86 14.34 -5.98
N SER A 136 -21.04 15.63 -5.70
CA SER A 136 -21.03 16.13 -4.30
C SER A 136 -22.13 15.54 -3.42
N GLU A 137 -23.27 15.12 -4.00
CA GLU A 137 -24.42 14.55 -3.29
C GLU A 137 -24.56 13.03 -3.44
N VAL A 138 -23.54 12.35 -4.00
CA VAL A 138 -23.53 10.88 -4.13
C VAL A 138 -22.52 10.25 -3.17
N HIS A 139 -22.73 8.99 -2.82
CA HIS A 139 -21.76 8.22 -2.06
C HIS A 139 -20.94 7.35 -3.00
N VAL A 140 -19.62 7.38 -2.86
CA VAL A 140 -18.72 6.52 -3.63
C VAL A 140 -17.93 5.66 -2.66
N ASN A 141 -18.08 4.35 -2.73
CA ASN A 141 -17.31 3.45 -1.88
C ASN A 141 -15.83 3.46 -2.28
N ARG A 142 -15.54 3.30 -3.59
CA ARG A 142 -14.19 3.39 -4.15
C ARG A 142 -14.15 4.34 -5.33
N LEU A 143 -13.36 5.40 -5.23
CA LEU A 143 -13.12 6.34 -6.33
C LEU A 143 -11.71 6.14 -6.87
N ALA A 144 -11.60 5.94 -8.17
CA ALA A 144 -10.33 5.92 -8.88
C ALA A 144 -10.26 7.02 -9.93
N VAL A 145 -9.19 7.81 -9.91
CA VAL A 145 -8.90 8.88 -10.86
C VAL A 145 -7.55 8.57 -11.49
N THR A 146 -7.53 8.36 -12.81
CA THR A 146 -6.30 7.96 -13.49
C THR A 146 -6.14 8.53 -14.89
N MET A 147 -4.89 8.59 -15.35
CA MET A 147 -4.48 9.08 -16.68
C MET A 147 -4.72 10.59 -16.88
N PHE A 148 -4.55 11.39 -15.83
CA PHE A 148 -4.60 12.86 -15.90
C PHE A 148 -3.19 13.43 -15.91
N ARG A 149 -2.60 13.52 -17.10
CA ARG A 149 -1.25 14.08 -17.30
C ARG A 149 -1.36 15.52 -17.83
N ILE A 150 -1.85 16.41 -16.97
CA ILE A 150 -2.11 17.81 -17.29
C ILE A 150 -0.91 18.66 -16.83
N PRO A 151 -0.30 19.47 -17.71
CA PRO A 151 0.76 20.39 -17.32
C PRO A 151 0.27 21.39 -16.26
N GLN A 152 1.15 21.83 -15.38
CA GLN A 152 0.77 22.69 -14.26
C GLN A 152 0.23 24.06 -14.73
N GLU A 153 0.80 24.59 -15.81
CA GLU A 153 0.42 25.84 -16.47
C GLU A 153 -1.00 25.84 -17.06
N ASP A 154 -1.58 24.65 -17.26
CA ASP A 154 -2.95 24.49 -17.78
C ASP A 154 -3.98 24.28 -16.66
N LEU A 155 -3.55 24.13 -15.42
CA LEU A 155 -4.45 23.98 -14.28
C LEU A 155 -4.95 25.36 -13.84
N PRO A 156 -6.25 25.51 -13.55
CA PRO A 156 -6.78 26.74 -13.00
C PRO A 156 -6.24 26.95 -11.58
N ALA A 157 -6.17 28.22 -11.15
CA ALA A 157 -5.98 28.51 -9.74
C ALA A 157 -7.14 27.90 -8.94
N THR A 158 -6.81 27.21 -7.84
CA THR A 158 -7.81 26.56 -7.00
C THR A 158 -8.68 27.60 -6.31
N ALA A 159 -9.93 27.73 -6.72
CA ALA A 159 -10.88 28.71 -6.17
C ALA A 159 -12.09 28.07 -5.47
N GLN A 160 -12.36 26.79 -5.73
CA GLN A 160 -13.54 26.09 -5.24
C GLN A 160 -13.16 24.75 -4.62
N THR A 161 -13.61 24.53 -3.38
CA THR A 161 -13.55 23.25 -2.69
C THR A 161 -14.74 22.39 -3.09
N ILE A 162 -14.47 21.15 -3.48
CA ILE A 162 -15.44 20.17 -3.97
C ILE A 162 -15.59 19.09 -2.89
N PRO A 163 -16.69 19.10 -2.12
CA PRO A 163 -16.93 18.07 -1.12
C PRO A 163 -17.23 16.75 -1.83
N LEU A 164 -16.55 15.67 -1.43
CA LEU A 164 -16.82 14.32 -1.91
C LEU A 164 -17.05 13.37 -0.73
N SER A 165 -18.02 12.46 -0.88
CA SER A 165 -18.29 11.40 0.10
C SER A 165 -17.68 10.07 -0.37
N ILE A 166 -16.45 9.78 0.05
CA ILE A 166 -15.74 8.54 -0.26
C ILE A 166 -15.68 7.64 0.97
N ARG A 167 -16.18 6.40 0.89
CA ARG A 167 -16.24 5.52 2.08
C ARG A 167 -14.98 4.73 2.37
N THR A 168 -14.37 4.08 1.37
CA THR A 168 -13.27 3.13 1.65
C THR A 168 -11.96 3.50 1.00
N ASP A 169 -11.94 3.85 -0.30
CA ASP A 169 -10.68 4.07 -0.99
C ASP A 169 -10.73 5.21 -2.02
N LEU A 170 -9.69 6.06 -1.99
CA LEU A 170 -9.32 6.99 -3.06
C LEU A 170 -8.07 6.49 -3.78
N TRP A 171 -8.14 6.35 -5.10
CA TRP A 171 -7.05 5.88 -5.95
C TRP A 171 -6.65 6.96 -6.95
N LEU A 172 -5.42 7.44 -6.86
CA LEU A 172 -4.81 8.40 -7.78
C LEU A 172 -3.69 7.71 -8.55
N GLY A 173 -3.85 7.58 -9.86
CA GLY A 173 -2.96 6.74 -10.66
C GLY A 173 -2.50 7.40 -11.94
N ARG A 174 -1.19 7.37 -12.23
CA ARG A 174 -0.67 7.91 -13.51
C ARG A 174 -1.10 9.35 -13.77
N VAL A 175 -1.15 10.15 -12.71
CA VAL A 175 -1.44 11.59 -12.76
C VAL A 175 -0.15 12.39 -12.79
N SER A 176 -0.16 13.57 -13.41
CA SER A 176 0.98 14.50 -13.33
C SER A 176 1.11 15.07 -11.90
N PRO A 177 2.31 15.51 -11.49
CA PRO A 177 2.50 16.16 -10.19
C PRO A 177 1.60 17.39 -10.00
N GLY A 178 1.49 18.25 -11.02
CA GLY A 178 0.61 19.42 -10.96
C GLY A 178 -0.85 19.05 -10.74
N PHE A 179 -1.35 18.02 -11.45
CA PHE A 179 -2.72 17.56 -11.28
C PHE A 179 -2.96 16.97 -9.88
N LEU A 180 -1.99 16.26 -9.31
CA LEU A 180 -2.07 15.74 -7.94
C LEU A 180 -2.27 16.88 -6.94
N VAL A 181 -1.46 17.95 -7.04
CA VAL A 181 -1.57 19.14 -6.17
C VAL A 181 -2.94 19.79 -6.33
N TRP A 182 -3.33 20.11 -7.57
CA TRP A 182 -4.63 20.71 -7.87
C TRP A 182 -5.80 19.86 -7.33
N PHE A 183 -5.74 18.54 -7.50
CA PHE A 183 -6.78 17.64 -7.01
C PHE A 183 -6.87 17.68 -5.48
N CYS A 184 -5.73 17.63 -4.78
CA CYS A 184 -5.74 17.65 -3.32
C CYS A 184 -6.18 18.99 -2.73
N GLU A 185 -5.96 20.11 -3.43
CA GLU A 185 -6.47 21.43 -3.02
C GLU A 185 -7.95 21.62 -3.37
N SER A 186 -8.42 20.99 -4.45
CA SER A 186 -9.79 21.16 -4.94
C SER A 186 -10.79 20.21 -4.29
N VAL A 187 -10.34 19.06 -3.76
CA VAL A 187 -11.23 18.03 -3.21
C VAL A 187 -11.15 18.01 -1.69
N ASP A 188 -12.30 18.04 -1.04
CA ASP A 188 -12.44 17.94 0.41
C ASP A 188 -13.09 16.62 0.83
N LEU A 189 -12.37 15.86 1.65
CA LEU A 189 -12.78 14.58 2.23
C LEU A 189 -12.97 14.67 3.75
N SER A 190 -13.01 15.87 4.33
CA SER A 190 -13.19 16.08 5.77
C SER A 190 -14.50 15.52 6.32
N ALA A 191 -15.53 15.39 5.48
CA ALA A 191 -16.79 14.76 5.83
C ALA A 191 -16.73 13.22 5.93
N CYS A 192 -15.62 12.58 5.54
CA CYS A 192 -15.49 11.12 5.55
C CYS A 192 -15.11 10.60 6.95
N SER A 193 -16.07 10.02 7.68
CA SER A 193 -15.90 9.57 9.07
C SER A 193 -15.46 8.10 9.22
N GLU A 194 -15.82 7.21 8.30
CA GLU A 194 -15.57 5.76 8.36
C GLU A 194 -14.09 5.39 8.14
N GLY A 195 -13.26 6.39 7.89
CA GLY A 195 -11.85 6.26 7.55
C GLY A 195 -11.64 5.87 6.10
N ILE A 196 -10.56 6.35 5.49
CA ILE A 196 -10.30 6.17 4.06
C ILE A 196 -8.89 5.62 3.80
N GLY A 197 -8.77 4.72 2.85
CA GLY A 197 -7.50 4.30 2.26
C GLY A 197 -7.12 5.20 1.09
N VAL A 198 -5.90 5.72 1.06
CA VAL A 198 -5.41 6.52 -0.06
C VAL A 198 -4.32 5.78 -0.81
N ARG A 199 -4.47 5.70 -2.14
CA ARG A 199 -3.55 5.02 -3.03
C ARG A 199 -3.01 5.99 -4.07
N LEU A 200 -1.69 6.16 -4.11
CA LEU A 200 -1.01 6.92 -5.14
C LEU A 200 -0.06 6.01 -5.89
N PHE A 201 -0.25 5.87 -7.21
CA PHE A 201 0.58 4.97 -8.01
C PHE A 201 1.04 5.55 -9.33
N ASN A 202 2.27 5.23 -9.73
CA ASN A 202 2.88 5.65 -11.00
C ASN A 202 2.79 7.17 -11.24
N CYS A 203 3.03 7.97 -10.20
CA CYS A 203 3.08 9.42 -10.26
C CYS A 203 4.54 9.89 -10.20
N GLU A 204 4.87 10.93 -10.96
CA GLU A 204 6.23 11.47 -11.05
C GLU A 204 6.49 12.58 -10.01
N THR A 205 5.67 12.64 -8.95
CA THR A 205 5.80 13.67 -7.91
C THR A 205 7.05 13.46 -7.08
N LYS A 206 7.63 14.57 -6.61
CA LYS A 206 8.79 14.58 -5.71
C LYS A 206 8.42 14.63 -4.22
N SER A 207 7.17 14.99 -3.93
CA SER A 207 6.62 15.23 -2.60
C SER A 207 5.16 14.82 -2.58
N ILE A 208 4.65 14.44 -1.41
CA ILE A 208 3.24 14.09 -1.18
C ILE A 208 2.57 14.97 -0.13
N ALA A 209 3.24 16.04 0.34
CA ALA A 209 2.69 17.00 1.30
C ALA A 209 1.30 17.54 0.91
N CYS A 210 1.04 17.73 -0.39
CA CYS A 210 -0.26 18.21 -0.86
C CYS A 210 -1.45 17.32 -0.42
N MET A 211 -1.23 16.05 -0.08
CA MET A 211 -2.27 15.15 0.41
C MET A 211 -2.88 15.61 1.74
N GLU A 212 -2.23 16.47 2.51
CA GLU A 212 -2.79 17.10 3.72
C GLU A 212 -4.03 17.94 3.41
N ASN A 213 -4.10 18.53 2.22
CA ASN A 213 -5.21 19.38 1.79
C ASN A 213 -6.50 18.60 1.53
N LEU A 214 -6.45 17.26 1.44
CA LEU A 214 -7.65 16.43 1.29
C LEU A 214 -8.54 16.45 2.54
N GLY A 215 -8.06 16.96 3.68
CA GLY A 215 -8.86 17.08 4.91
C GLY A 215 -9.19 15.74 5.59
N ILE A 216 -8.51 14.65 5.22
CA ILE A 216 -8.76 13.31 5.75
C ILE A 216 -8.51 13.28 7.26
N GLN A 217 -9.56 12.99 8.04
CA GLN A 217 -9.47 12.92 9.51
C GLN A 217 -9.06 11.53 10.00
N ASN A 218 -9.44 10.48 9.29
CA ASN A 218 -9.18 9.09 9.66
C ASN A 218 -8.59 8.33 8.47
N LEU A 219 -7.30 8.00 8.53
CA LEU A 219 -6.61 7.27 7.46
C LEU A 219 -6.56 5.78 7.80
N LEU A 220 -7.30 4.96 7.04
CA LEU A 220 -7.29 3.50 7.19
C LEU A 220 -6.05 2.87 6.56
N GLY A 221 -5.49 3.47 5.51
CA GLY A 221 -4.29 2.93 4.88
C GLY A 221 -3.68 3.86 3.85
N LEU A 222 -2.38 3.70 3.63
CA LEU A 222 -1.61 4.49 2.68
C LEU A 222 -0.85 3.56 1.75
N TYR A 223 -1.04 3.73 0.45
CA TYR A 223 -0.48 2.87 -0.58
C TYR A 223 0.25 3.72 -1.61
N LEU A 224 1.57 3.77 -1.52
CA LEU A 224 2.45 4.47 -2.45
C LEU A 224 3.21 3.44 -3.28
N SER A 225 3.02 3.46 -4.60
CA SER A 225 3.65 2.47 -5.49
C SER A 225 4.16 3.04 -6.81
N GLY A 226 5.37 2.67 -7.22
CA GLY A 226 5.94 3.12 -8.48
C GLY A 226 6.15 4.65 -8.52
N LEU A 227 6.56 5.21 -7.39
CA LEU A 227 6.86 6.65 -7.24
C LEU A 227 8.37 6.86 -7.32
N HIS A 228 8.94 6.55 -8.48
CA HIS A 228 10.40 6.52 -8.68
C HIS A 228 11.09 7.89 -8.50
N ASN A 229 10.32 8.98 -8.55
CA ASN A 229 10.82 10.35 -8.37
C ASN A 229 10.52 10.92 -6.97
N LEU A 230 9.93 10.14 -6.06
CA LEU A 230 9.56 10.62 -4.73
C LEU A 230 10.81 10.88 -3.88
N GLU A 231 11.26 12.12 -3.84
CA GLU A 231 12.44 12.54 -3.07
C GLU A 231 12.12 12.69 -1.57
N ARG A 232 10.89 13.08 -1.23
CA ARG A 232 10.47 13.38 0.15
C ARG A 232 9.17 12.69 0.52
N PHE A 233 9.15 12.03 1.67
CA PHE A 233 7.94 11.62 2.36
C PHE A 233 7.62 12.68 3.42
N ASP A 234 6.75 13.61 3.06
CA ASP A 234 6.41 14.82 3.81
C ASP A 234 4.90 14.96 4.03
N TYR A 235 4.19 13.83 4.12
CA TYR A 235 2.78 13.77 4.48
C TYR A 235 2.64 13.35 5.95
N LEU A 236 2.15 14.26 6.81
CA LEU A 236 1.87 13.93 8.20
C LEU A 236 0.58 13.10 8.28
N LEU A 237 0.69 11.86 8.76
CA LEU A 237 -0.45 10.95 8.80
C LEU A 237 -1.49 11.46 9.81
N PRO A 238 -2.76 11.64 9.41
CA PRO A 238 -3.78 12.11 10.32
C PRO A 238 -4.13 11.07 11.38
N GLY A 239 -4.52 11.58 12.55
CA GLY A 239 -5.17 10.84 13.63
C GLY A 239 -4.25 10.15 14.64
N GLU A 240 -4.53 10.37 15.92
CA GLU A 240 -4.18 9.48 17.02
C GLU A 240 -5.37 8.54 17.31
N GLY A 241 -5.13 7.26 17.59
CA GLY A 241 -6.11 6.40 18.26
C GLY A 241 -6.92 5.40 17.42
N HIS A 242 -6.79 5.37 16.09
CA HIS A 242 -7.39 4.30 15.28
C HIS A 242 -6.32 3.36 14.74
N SER A 243 -6.58 2.05 14.82
CA SER A 243 -5.73 1.04 14.21
C SER A 243 -5.69 1.28 12.71
N LYS A 244 -4.49 1.50 12.16
CA LYS A 244 -4.32 1.70 10.72
C LYS A 244 -4.20 0.31 10.08
N ASN A 245 -4.95 0.07 9.01
CA ASN A 245 -4.96 -1.24 8.38
C ASN A 245 -3.65 -1.50 7.64
N LYS A 246 -3.27 -0.66 6.67
CA LYS A 246 -2.15 -1.00 5.78
C LYS A 246 -1.26 0.19 5.43
N LEU A 247 0.05 -0.01 5.51
CA LEU A 247 1.06 0.87 4.93
C LEU A 247 1.81 0.14 3.82
N ILE A 248 1.74 0.63 2.59
CA ILE A 248 2.42 0.02 1.45
C ILE A 248 3.29 1.07 0.75
N LEU A 249 4.61 0.87 0.72
CA LEU A 249 5.61 1.76 0.12
C LEU A 249 6.53 0.94 -0.81
N LYS A 250 6.11 0.71 -2.06
CA LYS A 250 6.82 -0.18 -3.00
C LYS A 250 7.34 0.54 -4.23
N GLY A 251 8.57 0.27 -4.63
CA GLY A 251 9.15 0.88 -5.84
C GLY A 251 9.23 2.40 -5.73
N VAL A 252 9.60 2.87 -4.54
CA VAL A 252 9.90 4.29 -4.28
C VAL A 252 11.38 4.57 -4.53
N PHE A 253 11.77 5.83 -4.58
CA PHE A 253 13.15 6.23 -4.80
C PHE A 253 14.07 5.76 -3.66
N ASP A 254 15.24 5.20 -4.00
CA ASP A 254 16.23 4.70 -3.02
C ASP A 254 16.74 5.79 -2.07
N GLY A 255 16.73 7.05 -2.50
CA GLY A 255 17.14 8.21 -1.70
C GLY A 255 16.01 8.92 -0.97
N LEU A 256 14.88 8.24 -0.72
CA LEU A 256 13.71 8.81 -0.06
C LEU A 256 14.09 9.44 1.30
N GLN A 257 13.88 10.74 1.40
CA GLN A 257 14.04 11.50 2.63
C GLN A 257 12.75 11.42 3.45
N VAL A 258 12.86 11.00 4.70
CA VAL A 258 11.75 10.96 5.65
C VAL A 258 12.12 11.89 6.80
N SER A 259 11.27 12.88 7.10
CA SER A 259 11.50 13.75 8.26
C SER A 259 11.35 12.96 9.56
N ILE A 260 11.95 13.45 10.65
CA ILE A 260 11.87 12.80 11.96
C ILE A 260 10.41 12.68 12.41
N ASP A 261 9.61 13.73 12.24
CA ASP A 261 8.20 13.77 12.67
C ASP A 261 7.34 12.77 11.88
N VAL A 262 7.52 12.68 10.56
CA VAL A 262 6.83 11.71 9.71
C VAL A 262 7.26 10.29 10.07
N ALA A 263 8.56 10.06 10.24
CA ALA A 263 9.10 8.77 10.62
C ALA A 263 8.54 8.30 11.98
N ALA A 264 8.54 9.19 12.99
CA ALA A 264 7.97 8.94 14.30
C ALA A 264 6.49 8.56 14.21
N THR A 265 5.71 9.34 13.46
CA THR A 265 4.28 9.08 13.23
C THR A 265 4.06 7.72 12.58
N ILE A 266 4.88 7.33 11.59
CA ILE A 266 4.79 6.03 10.92
C ILE A 266 5.08 4.89 11.90
N VAL A 267 6.15 4.96 12.70
CA VAL A 267 6.53 3.87 13.61
C VAL A 267 5.65 3.76 14.85
N GLU A 268 5.02 4.86 15.28
CA GLU A 268 4.08 4.89 16.41
C GLU A 268 2.67 4.43 16.04
N SER A 269 2.35 4.46 14.74
CA SER A 269 1.06 4.01 14.25
C SER A 269 0.90 2.50 14.43
N ALA A 270 -0.27 2.08 14.92
CA ALA A 270 -0.64 0.68 15.06
C ALA A 270 -1.05 0.07 13.71
N TRP A 271 -0.07 -0.21 12.86
CA TRP A 271 -0.30 -0.84 11.56
C TRP A 271 -0.65 -2.32 11.73
N LYS A 272 -1.70 -2.78 11.05
CA LYS A 272 -2.00 -4.20 10.94
C LYS A 272 -1.06 -4.88 9.95
N GLU A 273 -0.84 -4.26 8.80
CA GLU A 273 0.03 -4.76 7.75
C GLU A 273 0.97 -3.66 7.23
N VAL A 274 2.23 -4.03 6.99
CA VAL A 274 3.24 -3.15 6.39
C VAL A 274 3.90 -3.87 5.24
N SER A 275 4.03 -3.19 4.10
CA SER A 275 4.73 -3.74 2.94
C SER A 275 5.61 -2.68 2.28
N MET A 276 6.92 -2.86 2.28
CA MET A 276 7.82 -1.85 1.70
C MET A 276 9.16 -2.42 1.25
N ASP A 277 9.91 -1.63 0.49
CA ASP A 277 11.30 -1.97 0.17
C ASP A 277 12.16 -1.92 1.45
N MET A 278 13.08 -2.87 1.63
CA MET A 278 13.89 -2.98 2.85
C MET A 278 14.58 -1.66 3.19
N LYS A 279 15.22 -1.00 2.21
CA LYS A 279 15.89 0.30 2.39
C LYS A 279 14.98 1.40 2.94
N VAL A 280 13.70 1.40 2.56
CA VAL A 280 12.70 2.37 3.03
C VAL A 280 12.40 2.16 4.50
N LEU A 281 12.20 0.90 4.92
CA LEU A 281 12.04 0.56 6.32
C LEU A 281 13.23 1.07 7.13
N GLN A 282 14.46 0.89 6.62
CA GLN A 282 15.65 1.33 7.35
C GLN A 282 15.72 2.84 7.48
N SER A 283 15.38 3.56 6.41
CA SER A 283 15.33 5.02 6.42
C SER A 283 14.35 5.53 7.48
N ILE A 284 13.15 4.94 7.55
CA ILE A 284 12.10 5.28 8.52
C ILE A 284 12.56 4.98 9.95
N CYS A 285 12.96 3.74 10.26
CA CYS A 285 13.36 3.36 11.62
C CYS A 285 14.59 4.15 12.09
N ARG A 286 15.55 4.41 11.19
CA ARG A 286 16.72 5.25 11.49
C ARG A 286 16.31 6.69 11.82
N ALA A 287 15.46 7.30 10.99
CA ALA A 287 14.98 8.67 11.21
C ALA A 287 14.16 8.79 12.51
N ALA A 288 13.37 7.77 12.83
CA ALA A 288 12.59 7.72 14.06
C ALA A 288 13.41 7.36 15.32
N GLY A 289 14.62 6.83 15.15
CA GLY A 289 15.46 6.34 16.26
C GLY A 289 14.93 5.09 16.96
N LYS A 290 13.89 4.44 16.45
CA LYS A 290 13.25 3.25 17.06
C LYS A 290 12.72 2.27 16.03
N GLY A 291 12.39 1.08 16.54
CA GLY A 291 11.76 0.00 15.79
C GLY A 291 10.32 0.28 15.36
N MET A 292 9.79 -0.56 14.47
CA MET A 292 8.41 -0.50 14.00
C MET A 292 7.60 -1.66 14.59
N LEU A 293 6.43 -1.34 15.16
CA LEU A 293 5.46 -2.31 15.64
C LEU A 293 4.36 -2.53 14.60
N VAL A 294 4.20 -3.78 14.16
CA VAL A 294 3.16 -4.19 13.22
C VAL A 294 2.40 -5.36 13.84
N ALA A 295 1.07 -5.29 13.83
CA ALA A 295 0.25 -6.26 14.56
C ALA A 295 0.31 -7.65 13.93
N GLU A 296 0.24 -7.74 12.60
CA GLU A 296 0.13 -9.01 11.89
C GLU A 296 1.29 -9.23 10.92
N LEU A 297 1.34 -8.49 9.81
CA LEU A 297 2.18 -8.84 8.66
C LEU A 297 3.17 -7.75 8.29
N ILE A 298 4.44 -8.14 8.14
CA ILE A 298 5.47 -7.34 7.47
C ILE A 298 5.93 -8.05 6.20
N PHE A 299 5.92 -7.32 5.09
CA PHE A 299 6.39 -7.80 3.80
C PHE A 299 7.50 -6.89 3.26
N LEU A 300 8.72 -7.41 3.15
CA LEU A 300 9.90 -6.66 2.76
C LEU A 300 10.40 -7.09 1.38
N SER A 301 10.51 -6.14 0.46
CA SER A 301 11.15 -6.36 -0.84
C SER A 301 12.63 -6.00 -0.76
N VAL A 302 13.51 -6.96 -1.06
CA VAL A 302 14.97 -6.80 -0.99
C VAL A 302 15.55 -6.74 -2.40
N THR A 303 15.91 -5.54 -2.85
CA THR A 303 16.54 -5.33 -4.17
C THR A 303 18.07 -5.45 -4.13
N ASP A 304 18.65 -5.37 -2.94
CA ASP A 304 20.09 -5.43 -2.69
C ASP A 304 20.35 -6.19 -1.38
N VAL A 305 21.09 -7.30 -1.46
CA VAL A 305 21.43 -8.15 -0.30
C VAL A 305 22.14 -7.37 0.79
N HIS A 306 22.94 -6.34 0.44
CA HIS A 306 23.65 -5.54 1.42
C HIS A 306 22.70 -4.76 2.33
N SER A 307 21.47 -4.47 1.89
CA SER A 307 20.47 -3.84 2.75
C SER A 307 20.16 -4.71 3.98
N LEU A 308 20.32 -6.02 3.93
CA LEU A 308 20.14 -6.89 5.11
C LEU A 308 21.25 -6.70 6.16
N CYS A 309 22.41 -6.15 5.79
CA CYS A 309 23.58 -6.03 6.67
C CYS A 309 23.75 -4.66 7.35
N PHE A 310 23.05 -3.61 6.89
CA PHE A 310 23.36 -2.20 7.23
C PHE A 310 23.00 -1.73 8.67
N TYR A 311 22.80 -2.64 9.62
CA TYR A 311 22.10 -2.37 10.89
C TYR A 311 22.92 -2.61 12.16
N THR A 312 24.19 -2.24 12.19
CA THR A 312 25.07 -2.60 13.32
C THR A 312 24.86 -1.77 14.59
N ASP A 313 24.32 -0.55 14.51
CA ASP A 313 24.51 0.41 15.62
C ASP A 313 23.25 0.74 16.45
N SER A 314 22.08 0.15 16.17
CA SER A 314 20.84 0.53 16.88
C SER A 314 20.03 -0.66 17.42
N GLN A 315 19.45 -0.47 18.62
CA GLN A 315 18.46 -1.34 19.28
C GLN A 315 17.08 -1.35 18.56
N GLN A 316 17.06 -1.09 17.25
CA GLN A 316 15.83 -1.04 16.48
C GLN A 316 15.44 -2.46 16.09
N SER A 317 14.39 -2.96 16.72
CA SER A 317 13.75 -4.22 16.37
C SER A 317 12.41 -3.99 15.67
N VAL A 318 12.05 -4.91 14.81
CA VAL A 318 10.80 -4.91 14.08
C VAL A 318 9.94 -6.03 14.65
N ARG A 319 8.71 -5.71 15.03
CA ARG A 319 7.80 -6.69 15.63
C ARG A 319 6.61 -6.94 14.72
N ALA A 320 6.36 -8.22 14.42
CA ALA A 320 5.22 -8.72 13.66
C ALA A 320 4.97 -10.18 13.98
N GLU A 321 3.75 -10.68 13.72
CA GLU A 321 3.45 -12.11 13.79
C GLU A 321 4.01 -12.86 12.58
N ILE A 322 3.84 -12.28 11.39
CA ILE A 322 4.23 -12.83 10.10
C ILE A 322 5.26 -11.90 9.45
N LEU A 323 6.37 -12.47 9.00
CA LEU A 323 7.39 -11.78 8.23
C LEU A 323 7.58 -12.47 6.89
N VAL A 324 7.50 -11.69 5.82
CA VAL A 324 7.80 -12.10 4.45
C VAL A 324 8.99 -11.27 3.96
N ILE A 325 10.04 -11.94 3.47
CA ILE A 325 11.17 -11.32 2.79
C ILE A 325 11.18 -11.84 1.36
N GLU A 326 11.01 -10.95 0.40
CA GLU A 326 10.99 -11.27 -1.03
C GLU A 326 12.27 -10.80 -1.72
N ASP A 327 13.00 -11.72 -2.33
CA ASP A 327 14.22 -11.45 -3.09
C ASP A 327 13.90 -10.86 -4.48
N HIS A 328 14.15 -9.56 -4.62
CA HIS A 328 14.11 -8.80 -5.88
C HIS A 328 15.51 -8.41 -6.39
N THR A 329 16.57 -9.04 -5.88
CA THR A 329 17.92 -8.81 -6.40
C THR A 329 18.00 -9.25 -7.86
N LYS A 330 18.96 -8.73 -8.63
CA LYS A 330 19.09 -9.01 -10.07
C LYS A 330 19.57 -10.43 -10.39
N THR A 331 19.83 -11.28 -9.39
CA THR A 331 20.26 -12.66 -9.60
C THR A 331 19.10 -13.50 -10.12
N ASP A 332 19.39 -14.48 -10.97
CA ASP A 332 18.39 -15.43 -11.46
C ASP A 332 18.07 -16.55 -10.45
N LEU A 333 18.88 -16.65 -9.40
CA LEU A 333 18.78 -17.67 -8.36
C LEU A 333 18.58 -17.04 -6.98
N LEU A 334 17.76 -17.70 -6.15
CA LEU A 334 17.75 -17.49 -4.71
C LEU A 334 18.99 -18.19 -4.13
N SER A 335 20.02 -17.41 -3.86
CA SER A 335 21.33 -17.92 -3.41
C SER A 335 21.34 -18.24 -1.91
N LYS A 336 22.25 -19.15 -1.52
CA LYS A 336 22.53 -19.41 -0.10
C LYS A 336 22.98 -18.14 0.64
N ALA A 337 23.76 -17.28 -0.01
CA ALA A 337 24.25 -16.04 0.59
C ALA A 337 23.11 -15.06 0.94
N PHE A 338 22.08 -14.97 0.09
CA PHE A 338 20.88 -14.18 0.39
C PHE A 338 20.14 -14.76 1.60
N PHE A 339 19.91 -16.08 1.60
CA PHE A 339 19.24 -16.77 2.70
C PHE A 339 19.97 -16.56 4.03
N ASP A 340 21.29 -16.77 4.06
CA ASP A 340 22.11 -16.59 5.26
C ASP A 340 22.00 -15.14 5.78
N SER A 341 22.04 -14.15 4.88
CA SER A 341 21.91 -12.73 5.21
C SER A 341 20.51 -12.39 5.76
N ALA A 342 19.46 -12.97 5.15
CA ALA A 342 18.08 -12.77 5.59
C ALA A 342 17.88 -13.36 6.99
N MET A 343 18.36 -14.58 7.23
CA MET A 343 18.26 -15.23 8.54
C MET A 343 19.02 -14.46 9.62
N GLU A 344 20.24 -13.98 9.34
CA GLU A 344 20.97 -13.19 10.33
C GLU A 344 20.26 -11.86 10.65
N TRP A 345 19.68 -11.20 9.64
CA TRP A 345 18.85 -10.02 9.88
C TRP A 345 17.64 -10.35 10.75
N ILE A 346 16.93 -11.45 10.45
CA ILE A 346 15.77 -11.89 11.24
C ILE A 346 16.18 -12.12 12.70
N TYR A 347 17.26 -12.84 12.95
CA TYR A 347 17.72 -13.14 14.31
C TYR A 347 18.11 -11.91 15.13
N THR A 348 18.54 -10.83 14.47
CA THR A 348 19.08 -9.65 15.14
C THR A 348 18.12 -8.48 15.18
N LYS A 349 17.09 -8.47 14.32
CA LYS A 349 16.22 -7.31 14.10
C LYS A 349 14.74 -7.62 14.21
N THR A 350 14.35 -8.83 14.57
CA THR A 350 12.93 -9.17 14.71
C THR A 350 12.58 -9.67 16.10
N GLU A 351 11.35 -9.38 16.51
CA GLU A 351 10.79 -9.84 17.78
C GLU A 351 9.40 -10.44 17.56
N ASN A 352 9.10 -11.52 18.28
CA ASN A 352 7.79 -12.18 18.31
C ASN A 352 7.27 -12.69 16.95
N VAL A 353 8.15 -12.87 15.97
CA VAL A 353 7.80 -13.48 14.69
C VAL A 353 7.51 -14.96 14.88
N GLN A 354 6.35 -15.37 14.42
CA GLN A 354 5.88 -16.76 14.43
C GLN A 354 6.09 -17.42 13.08
N ASP A 355 5.83 -16.67 12.00
CA ASP A 355 5.87 -17.23 10.65
C ASP A 355 6.83 -16.42 9.78
N VAL A 356 7.80 -17.11 9.18
CA VAL A 356 8.77 -16.51 8.27
C VAL A 356 8.62 -17.12 6.89
N TYR A 357 8.56 -16.26 5.88
CA TYR A 357 8.56 -16.64 4.47
C TYR A 357 9.72 -15.93 3.77
N ILE A 358 10.63 -16.69 3.18
CA ILE A 358 11.70 -16.18 2.31
C ILE A 358 11.33 -16.59 0.89
N LEU A 359 10.82 -15.64 0.13
CA LEU A 359 10.23 -15.87 -1.18
C LEU A 359 11.08 -15.26 -2.28
N THR A 360 10.84 -15.71 -3.49
CA THR A 360 11.40 -15.10 -4.69
C THR A 360 10.37 -15.12 -5.80
N LYS A 361 10.51 -14.18 -6.74
CA LYS A 361 9.63 -14.10 -7.90
C LYS A 361 10.39 -14.56 -9.13
N ASP A 362 9.91 -15.64 -9.73
CA ASP A 362 10.43 -16.17 -10.99
C ASP A 362 11.90 -16.68 -10.93
N LYS A 363 12.50 -16.83 -9.73
CA LYS A 363 13.85 -17.40 -9.57
C LYS A 363 13.81 -18.87 -9.20
N GLN A 364 14.83 -19.60 -9.61
CA GLN A 364 15.09 -20.96 -9.11
C GLN A 364 15.88 -20.90 -7.80
N THR A 365 15.76 -21.94 -6.98
CA THR A 365 16.59 -22.08 -5.78
C THR A 365 17.97 -22.60 -6.18
N GLU A 366 19.04 -22.03 -5.62
CA GLU A 366 20.40 -22.53 -5.86
C GLU A 366 20.57 -23.94 -5.24
N HIS A 367 21.19 -24.88 -5.96
CA HIS A 367 21.41 -26.25 -5.47
C HIS A 367 22.13 -26.32 -4.11
N ALA A 368 23.07 -25.39 -3.84
CA ALA A 368 23.74 -25.30 -2.55
C ALA A 368 22.77 -24.94 -1.40
N LEU A 369 21.79 -24.08 -1.67
CA LEU A 369 20.72 -23.75 -0.72
C LEU A 369 19.76 -24.94 -0.57
N GLU A 370 19.36 -25.60 -1.65
CA GLU A 370 18.53 -26.82 -1.58
C GLU A 370 19.18 -27.91 -0.74
N ALA A 371 20.46 -28.20 -0.98
CA ALA A 371 21.22 -29.17 -0.20
C ALA A 371 21.34 -28.75 1.27
N CYS A 372 21.50 -27.45 1.56
CA CYS A 372 21.51 -26.92 2.91
C CYS A 372 20.15 -27.14 3.61
N LEU A 373 19.04 -26.82 2.94
CA LEU A 373 17.70 -26.97 3.49
C LEU A 373 17.31 -28.45 3.68
N ALA A 374 17.82 -29.34 2.83
CA ALA A 374 17.57 -30.79 2.90
C ALA A 374 18.44 -31.51 3.94
N ALA A 375 19.63 -30.99 4.25
CA ALA A 375 20.56 -31.60 5.21
C ALA A 375 20.21 -31.32 6.69
N ASP A 376 18.92 -31.09 6.98
CA ASP A 376 18.43 -30.68 8.31
C ASP A 376 19.26 -29.53 8.89
N ALA A 377 19.53 -28.49 8.09
CA ALA A 377 20.26 -27.32 8.56
C ALA A 377 19.63 -26.84 9.86
N LEU A 378 20.44 -26.87 10.92
CA LEU A 378 20.04 -26.44 12.26
C LEU A 378 19.78 -24.93 12.22
N ILE A 379 18.56 -24.56 11.86
CA ILE A 379 18.04 -23.24 12.09
C ILE A 379 17.93 -23.12 13.60
N TYR A 380 18.71 -22.21 14.17
CA TYR A 380 18.81 -22.04 15.61
C TYR A 380 17.52 -21.42 16.15
N ILE A 381 16.47 -22.24 16.33
CA ILE A 381 15.20 -21.84 16.94
C ILE A 381 15.42 -21.21 18.31
N ALA A 382 16.50 -21.56 19.00
CA ALA A 382 16.91 -20.91 20.24
C ALA A 382 17.00 -19.38 20.15
N ARG A 383 17.32 -18.82 18.97
CA ARG A 383 17.33 -17.36 18.72
C ARG A 383 15.94 -16.80 18.41
N MET A 384 14.95 -17.64 18.10
CA MET A 384 13.57 -17.27 17.78
C MET A 384 12.58 -18.22 18.45
N PRO A 385 12.41 -18.14 19.78
CA PRO A 385 11.56 -19.09 20.51
C PRO A 385 10.08 -19.04 20.09
N GLY A 386 9.64 -17.97 19.42
CA GLY A 386 8.28 -17.84 18.88
C GLY A 386 8.07 -18.45 17.50
N LEU A 387 9.14 -18.82 16.77
CA LEU A 387 9.05 -19.28 15.38
C LEU A 387 8.37 -20.65 15.29
N LYS A 388 7.28 -20.71 14.54
CA LYS A 388 6.46 -21.91 14.28
C LYS A 388 6.61 -22.40 12.85
N TYR A 389 6.74 -21.49 11.89
CA TYR A 389 6.81 -21.83 10.48
C TYR A 389 7.93 -21.06 9.78
N LEU A 390 8.72 -21.79 8.98
CA LEU A 390 9.64 -21.21 8.02
C LEU A 390 9.39 -21.83 6.65
N VAL A 391 9.20 -21.00 5.65
CA VAL A 391 9.04 -21.41 4.26
C VAL A 391 10.06 -20.69 3.40
N VAL A 392 10.78 -21.43 2.56
CA VAL A 392 11.74 -20.87 1.59
C VAL A 392 11.32 -21.29 0.19
N ASN A 393 10.91 -20.32 -0.63
CA ASN A 393 10.44 -20.55 -2.00
C ASN A 393 9.40 -21.69 -2.10
N ASP A 394 8.32 -21.59 -1.33
CA ASP A 394 7.24 -22.59 -1.20
C ASP A 394 7.65 -23.95 -0.61
N CYS A 395 8.91 -24.13 -0.19
CA CYS A 395 9.37 -25.33 0.52
C CYS A 395 9.34 -25.09 2.04
N PRO A 396 8.50 -25.80 2.81
CA PRO A 396 8.54 -25.76 4.26
C PRO A 396 9.88 -26.29 4.76
N VAL A 397 10.51 -25.58 5.68
CA VAL A 397 11.76 -25.98 6.31
C VAL A 397 11.46 -26.64 7.64
N GLN A 398 12.08 -27.80 7.90
CA GLN A 398 11.92 -28.47 9.18
C GLN A 398 12.59 -27.67 10.31
N LEU A 399 11.84 -27.45 11.38
CA LEU A 399 12.28 -26.72 12.55
C LEU A 399 12.62 -27.75 13.65
N HIS A 400 13.90 -27.90 13.98
CA HIS A 400 14.32 -28.78 15.07
C HIS A 400 14.41 -28.02 16.39
N PRO A 401 13.69 -28.46 17.44
CA PRO A 401 13.93 -27.92 18.78
C PRO A 401 15.40 -28.11 19.13
N LYS A 402 16.02 -27.08 19.74
CA LYS A 402 17.44 -27.08 20.11
C LYS A 402 17.76 -28.46 20.69
N PRO A 403 18.71 -29.24 20.13
CA PRO A 403 19.12 -30.48 20.78
C PRO A 403 19.46 -30.08 22.20
N HIS A 404 18.89 -30.77 23.19
CA HIS A 404 19.33 -30.64 24.57
C HIS A 404 20.83 -30.93 24.53
N GLN A 405 21.63 -29.86 24.41
CA GLN A 405 23.02 -29.95 24.77
C GLN A 405 22.92 -30.40 26.22
N PRO A 406 23.41 -31.62 26.54
CA PRO A 406 23.51 -32.00 27.94
C PRO A 406 24.20 -30.81 28.60
N GLU A 407 23.60 -30.27 29.65
CA GLU A 407 24.26 -29.26 30.47
C GLU A 407 25.62 -29.86 30.77
N GLU A 408 26.66 -29.41 30.05
CA GLU A 408 28.01 -29.79 30.37
C GLU A 408 28.20 -29.11 31.71
N GLY A 409 27.96 -29.88 32.77
CA GLY A 409 28.42 -29.62 34.11
C GLY A 409 29.93 -29.57 34.03
N TRP A 410 30.46 -28.47 33.50
CA TRP A 410 31.76 -27.95 33.85
C TRP A 410 31.63 -27.58 35.32
N CYS A 411 31.71 -28.59 36.19
CA CYS A 411 32.24 -28.41 37.53
C CYS A 411 33.63 -27.81 37.33
N TYR A 412 33.70 -26.48 37.30
CA TYR A 412 34.87 -25.75 37.73
C TYR A 412 35.07 -26.10 39.20
N GLN A 413 35.71 -27.24 39.46
CA GLN A 413 36.35 -27.46 40.74
C GLN A 413 37.53 -26.50 40.81
N ASP A 414 37.40 -25.55 41.72
CA ASP A 414 38.44 -24.73 42.34
C ASP A 414 39.87 -25.26 42.12
N MET A 415 40.63 -24.56 41.28
CA MET A 415 42.07 -24.44 41.46
C MET A 415 42.39 -22.99 41.81
N ALA A 416 42.17 -22.69 43.09
CA ALA A 416 42.80 -21.57 43.75
C ALA A 416 44.31 -21.83 43.85
N LEU A 417 45.10 -21.16 43.00
CA LEU A 417 46.52 -20.91 43.26
C LEU A 417 46.82 -19.44 42.93
N THR A 418 46.78 -18.62 43.97
CA THR A 418 47.41 -17.30 44.04
C THR A 418 48.92 -17.42 43.88
N PRO A 419 49.55 -16.47 43.16
CA PRO A 419 50.84 -15.97 43.58
C PRO A 419 50.75 -14.49 43.94
N ASP A 420 51.20 -14.19 45.15
CA ASP A 420 51.60 -12.87 45.63
C ASP A 420 52.50 -12.15 44.61
N HIS A 421 52.08 -10.99 44.12
CA HIS A 421 52.99 -9.95 43.62
C HIS A 421 52.45 -8.54 43.92
N LYS A 422 52.93 -7.97 45.03
CA LYS A 422 53.32 -6.54 45.11
C LYS A 422 54.41 -6.29 44.04
N PRO A 423 54.57 -5.09 43.44
CA PRO A 423 54.82 -3.87 44.22
C PRO A 423 54.41 -2.51 43.59
N ALA A 424 54.73 -1.47 44.37
CA ALA A 424 55.15 -0.13 43.98
C ALA A 424 54.09 0.91 43.57
N SER A 425 53.82 1.74 44.57
CA SER A 425 53.63 3.19 44.45
C SER A 425 54.55 3.83 43.41
N ASP A 426 54.01 4.75 42.62
CA ASP A 426 54.70 6.01 42.33
C ASP A 426 53.70 7.12 42.04
N ASP A 427 53.97 8.26 42.67
CA ASP A 427 53.29 9.55 42.59
C ASP A 427 53.37 10.17 41.19
N LYS A 428 52.25 10.73 40.70
CA LYS A 428 52.11 12.14 40.27
C LYS A 428 50.69 12.49 39.81
#